data_AF-A0A245ZL30-F1
#
_entry.id   AF-A0A245ZL30-F1
#
_cell.length_a   1.000
_cell.length_b   1.000
_cell.length_c   1.000
_cell.angle_alpha   90.00
_cell.angle_beta   90.00
_cell.angle_gamma   90.00
#
_symmetry.space_group_name_H-M   'P 1'
#
loop_
_entity.id
_entity.type
_entity.pdbx_description
1 polymer ?
#
loop_
_entity_poly.entity_id
_entity_poly.type
_entity_poly.pdbx_seq_one_letter_code
_entity_poly.pdbx_strand_id
1 'polypeptide(L)'
;MRAPSLAAIVVVLIAGGLFVLVAIGAGSGGAPKPVTSAVPPAPSVSANGFALTSTAIDLPDDAATYPAGPHVDVVNQRCLSCHSASMALTQPRLTAAQWQATVEKMRDTYKAPIGPGEVPLIVEYLTAQQAAQSGAQQAAPQETKPQPAG
;
A
#
# COMPACT_ATOMS: atom_id res chain seq x y z
N MET A 1 3.99 -58.38 -17.45
CA MET A 1 3.53 -56.98 -17.31
C MET A 1 4.78 -56.13 -17.09
N ARG A 2 5.21 -55.32 -18.06
CA ARG A 2 6.50 -54.62 -18.02
C ARG A 2 6.24 -53.18 -17.58
N ALA A 3 6.77 -52.79 -16.41
CA ALA A 3 6.58 -51.44 -15.88
C ALA A 3 7.31 -50.41 -16.76
N PRO A 4 6.71 -49.24 -17.05
CA PRO A 4 7.38 -48.19 -17.78
C PRO A 4 8.55 -47.63 -16.96
N SER A 5 9.69 -47.40 -17.63
CA SER A 5 10.88 -46.78 -17.02
C SER A 5 10.57 -45.37 -16.54
N LEU A 6 11.19 -44.95 -15.44
CA LEU A 6 11.12 -43.59 -14.91
C LEU A 6 11.41 -42.51 -15.97
N ALA A 7 12.30 -42.80 -16.93
CA ALA A 7 12.60 -41.89 -18.03
C ALA A 7 11.38 -41.66 -18.95
N ALA A 8 10.56 -42.69 -19.20
CA ALA A 8 9.36 -42.56 -20.02
C ALA A 8 8.27 -41.75 -19.31
N ILE A 9 8.18 -41.86 -17.97
CA ILE A 9 7.23 -41.09 -17.16
C ILE A 9 7.61 -39.60 -17.17
N VAL A 10 8.89 -39.28 -17.02
CA VAL A 10 9.38 -37.89 -17.04
C VAL A 10 9.14 -37.23 -18.39
N VAL A 11 9.36 -37.93 -19.51
CA VAL A 11 9.09 -37.39 -20.86
C VAL A 11 7.61 -37.10 -21.07
N VAL A 12 6.71 -37.97 -20.59
CA VAL A 12 5.27 -37.75 -20.67
C VAL A 12 4.82 -36.57 -19.81
N LEU A 13 5.39 -36.39 -18.62
CA LEU A 13 5.08 -35.24 -17.74
C LEU A 13 5.56 -33.92 -18.33
N ILE A 14 6.76 -33.88 -18.93
CA ILE A 14 7.28 -32.67 -19.58
C ILE A 14 6.47 -32.34 -20.83
N ALA A 15 6.16 -33.33 -21.68
CA ALA A 15 5.35 -33.13 -22.88
C ALA A 15 3.90 -32.71 -22.54
N GLY A 16 3.31 -33.31 -21.51
CA GLY A 16 1.97 -32.92 -21.01
C GLY A 16 1.95 -31.50 -20.42
N GLY A 17 2.98 -31.14 -19.65
CA GLY A 17 3.13 -29.79 -19.09
C GLY A 17 3.30 -28.71 -20.17
N LEU A 18 4.11 -28.98 -21.20
CA LEU A 18 4.26 -28.07 -22.34
C LEU A 18 2.96 -27.95 -23.16
N PHE A 19 2.21 -29.03 -23.34
CA PHE A 19 0.93 -28.99 -24.07
C PHE A 19 -0.13 -28.15 -23.34
N VAL A 20 -0.17 -28.21 -22.00
CA VAL A 20 -1.06 -27.36 -21.18
C VAL A 20 -0.65 -25.88 -21.26
N LEU A 21 0.65 -25.57 -21.26
CA LEU A 21 1.15 -24.19 -21.40
C LEU A 21 0.80 -23.56 -22.77
N VAL A 22 0.80 -24.35 -23.85
CA VAL A 22 0.46 -23.86 -25.21
C VAL A 22 -1.05 -23.63 -25.38
N ALA A 23 -1.90 -24.44 -24.74
CA ALA A 23 -3.36 -24.30 -24.86
C ALA A 23 -3.94 -23.08 -24.11
N ILE A 24 -3.22 -22.49 -23.15
CA ILE A 24 -3.67 -21.32 -22.37
C ILE A 24 -3.26 -19.98 -23.03
N GLY A 25 -2.37 -20.00 -24.03
CA GLY A 25 -1.81 -18.78 -24.65
C GLY A 25 -2.65 -18.09 -25.73
N ALA A 26 -3.76 -18.67 -26.19
CA ALA A 26 -4.55 -18.15 -27.32
C ALA A 26 -5.91 -17.53 -26.91
N GLY A 27 -5.97 -16.94 -25.72
CA GLY A 27 -7.13 -16.20 -25.23
C GLY A 27 -7.20 -14.77 -25.77
N SER A 28 -7.91 -14.57 -26.88
CA SER A 28 -8.75 -13.40 -27.16
C SER A 28 -8.10 -12.01 -27.05
N GLY A 29 -7.24 -11.66 -28.03
CA GLY A 29 -6.80 -10.29 -28.29
C GLY A 29 -7.88 -9.38 -28.89
N GLY A 30 -9.06 -9.30 -28.26
CA GLY A 30 -10.05 -8.28 -28.57
C GLY A 30 -9.63 -6.98 -27.89
N ALA A 31 -9.09 -6.03 -28.66
CA ALA A 31 -8.85 -4.68 -28.14
C ALA A 31 -10.16 -4.12 -27.54
N PRO A 32 -10.17 -3.65 -26.28
CA PRO A 32 -11.35 -3.00 -25.73
C PRO A 32 -11.68 -1.81 -26.63
N LYS A 33 -12.91 -1.76 -27.16
CA LYS A 33 -13.38 -0.56 -27.85
C LYS A 33 -13.21 0.62 -26.91
N PRO A 34 -12.67 1.77 -27.35
CA PRO A 34 -12.61 2.95 -26.52
C PRO A 34 -14.05 3.36 -26.23
N VAL A 35 -14.52 3.02 -25.03
CA VAL A 35 -15.69 3.66 -24.46
C VAL A 35 -15.24 5.08 -24.19
N THR A 36 -15.61 5.99 -25.09
CA THR A 36 -15.65 7.40 -24.72
C THR A 36 -16.71 7.50 -23.65
N SER A 37 -16.30 7.36 -22.38
CA SER A 37 -17.13 7.74 -21.25
C SER A 37 -17.34 9.23 -21.40
N ALA A 38 -18.43 9.62 -22.05
CA ALA A 38 -18.97 10.96 -21.88
C ALA A 38 -19.23 11.10 -20.38
N VAL A 39 -18.46 11.97 -19.73
CA VAL A 39 -18.60 12.24 -18.30
C VAL A 39 -20.03 12.78 -18.11
N PRO A 40 -20.94 12.03 -17.45
CA PRO A 40 -22.26 12.56 -17.18
C PRO A 40 -22.11 13.79 -16.27
N PRO A 41 -23.00 14.80 -16.38
CA PRO A 41 -22.97 15.94 -15.48
C PRO A 41 -23.03 15.44 -14.04
N ALA A 42 -22.25 16.07 -13.17
CA ALA A 42 -22.13 15.70 -11.76
C ALA A 42 -23.54 15.52 -11.15
N PRO A 43 -23.83 14.37 -10.51
CA PRO A 43 -25.12 14.17 -9.87
C PRO A 43 -25.32 15.24 -8.80
N SER A 44 -26.50 15.84 -8.79
CA SER A 44 -26.92 16.81 -7.77
C SER A 44 -28.24 16.41 -7.14
N VAL A 45 -28.37 16.69 -5.84
CA VAL A 45 -29.59 16.47 -5.08
C VAL A 45 -29.95 17.76 -4.37
N SER A 46 -31.21 18.18 -4.49
CA SER A 46 -31.73 19.38 -3.84
C SER A 46 -32.81 19.01 -2.83
N ALA A 47 -32.67 19.46 -1.59
CA ALA A 47 -33.68 19.30 -0.54
C ALA A 47 -33.68 20.52 0.39
N ASN A 48 -34.87 21.00 0.77
CA ASN A 48 -35.05 22.10 1.74
C ASN A 48 -34.21 23.36 1.45
N GLY A 49 -34.00 23.70 0.17
CA GLY A 49 -33.22 24.88 -0.23
C GLY A 49 -31.70 24.69 -0.25
N PHE A 50 -31.19 23.48 0.00
CA PHE A 50 -29.78 23.14 -0.15
C PHE A 50 -29.58 22.24 -1.37
N ALA A 51 -28.57 22.54 -2.19
CA ALA A 51 -28.16 21.71 -3.33
C ALA A 51 -26.78 21.11 -3.05
N LEU A 52 -26.68 19.79 -3.04
CA LEU A 52 -25.42 19.06 -2.99
C LEU A 52 -24.99 18.75 -4.42
N THR A 53 -23.85 19.29 -4.84
CA THR A 53 -23.24 19.00 -6.14
C THR A 53 -22.01 18.13 -5.92
N SER A 54 -21.90 17.04 -6.66
CA SER A 54 -20.67 16.24 -6.67
C SER A 54 -19.54 17.03 -7.32
N THR A 55 -18.49 17.33 -6.55
CA THR A 55 -17.26 17.95 -7.05
C THR A 55 -16.16 16.90 -7.09
N ALA A 56 -15.47 16.79 -8.21
CA ALA A 56 -14.29 15.94 -8.32
C ALA A 56 -13.12 16.58 -7.53
N ILE A 57 -12.48 15.78 -6.68
CA ILE A 57 -11.28 16.16 -5.94
C ILE A 57 -10.19 15.14 -6.32
N ASP A 58 -9.05 15.66 -6.75
CA ASP A 58 -7.85 14.86 -6.98
C ASP A 58 -7.13 14.67 -5.64
N LEU A 59 -6.92 13.40 -5.24
CA LEU A 59 -6.26 13.04 -3.99
C LEU A 59 -4.80 12.66 -4.29
N PRO A 60 -3.82 13.14 -3.51
CA PRO A 60 -2.44 12.71 -3.67
C PRO A 60 -2.30 11.21 -3.38
N ASP A 61 -1.39 10.54 -4.07
CA ASP A 61 -1.08 9.14 -3.84
C ASP A 61 -0.54 8.92 -2.42
N ASP A 62 -1.10 7.94 -1.71
CA ASP A 62 -0.56 7.47 -0.45
C ASP A 62 0.69 6.62 -0.67
N ALA A 63 1.67 6.75 0.22
CA ALA A 63 2.87 5.94 0.17
C ALA A 63 2.53 4.45 0.29
N ALA A 64 2.75 3.69 -0.79
CA ALA A 64 2.51 2.25 -0.83
C ALA A 64 3.41 1.47 0.14
N THR A 65 4.60 1.99 0.42
CA THR A 65 5.58 1.38 1.33
C THR A 65 6.27 2.40 2.21
N TYR A 66 6.82 1.94 3.32
CA TYR A 66 7.64 2.74 4.22
C TYR A 66 8.95 3.19 3.53
N PRO A 67 9.37 4.47 3.68
CA PRO A 67 10.65 4.97 3.17
C PRO A 67 11.85 4.19 3.68
N ALA A 68 12.97 4.26 2.95
CA ALA A 68 14.19 3.56 3.36
C ALA A 68 14.65 3.95 4.77
N GLY A 69 15.14 2.97 5.53
CA GLY A 69 15.63 3.14 6.89
C GLY A 69 15.96 1.80 7.56
N PRO A 70 16.44 1.83 8.81
CA PRO A 70 16.77 0.62 9.56
C PRO A 70 15.57 -0.32 9.69
N HIS A 71 15.71 -1.62 9.40
CA HIS A 71 14.63 -2.61 9.59
C HIS A 71 13.33 -2.33 8.82
N VAL A 72 13.39 -1.57 7.72
CA VAL A 72 12.22 -1.20 6.91
C VAL A 72 11.48 -2.43 6.36
N ASP A 73 12.19 -3.54 6.14
CA ASP A 73 11.62 -4.82 5.74
C ASP A 73 10.66 -5.38 6.81
N VAL A 74 11.05 -5.34 8.09
CA VAL A 74 10.20 -5.74 9.22
C VAL A 74 8.96 -4.85 9.27
N VAL A 75 9.12 -3.54 9.15
CA VAL A 75 8.00 -2.59 9.22
C VAL A 75 7.01 -2.79 8.06
N ASN A 76 7.49 -2.94 6.83
CA ASN A 76 6.64 -3.22 5.66
C ASN A 76 5.87 -4.53 5.82
N GLN A 77 6.52 -5.59 6.33
CA GLN A 77 5.88 -6.89 6.53
C GLN A 77 4.82 -6.88 7.64
N ARG A 78 5.02 -6.09 8.70
CA ARG A 78 4.15 -6.11 9.89
C ARG A 78 3.01 -5.08 9.86
N CYS A 79 3.25 -3.89 9.31
CA CYS A 79 2.36 -2.75 9.50
C CYS A 79 1.40 -2.51 8.33
N LEU A 80 1.77 -2.91 7.10
CA LEU A 80 0.97 -2.62 5.90
C LEU A 80 -0.26 -3.53 5.73
N SER A 81 -0.43 -4.52 6.61
CA SER A 81 -1.59 -5.43 6.55
C SER A 81 -2.90 -4.77 6.94
N CYS A 82 -2.86 -3.64 7.68
CA CYS A 82 -4.06 -3.03 8.25
C CYS A 82 -4.21 -1.54 7.92
N HIS A 83 -3.12 -0.84 7.60
CA HIS A 83 -3.14 0.58 7.27
C HIS A 83 -1.99 0.94 6.32
N SER A 84 -2.11 2.10 5.65
CA SER A 84 -1.04 2.66 4.81
C SER A 84 0.19 3.04 5.63
N ALA A 85 1.33 3.24 4.95
CA ALA A 85 2.53 3.79 5.60
C ALA A 85 2.29 5.23 6.09
N SER A 86 1.52 6.02 5.35
CA SER A 86 1.22 7.42 5.68
C SER A 86 0.58 7.57 7.06
N MET A 87 -0.25 6.61 7.50
CA MET A 87 -0.85 6.64 8.84
C MET A 87 0.21 6.69 9.95
N ALA A 88 1.29 5.93 9.84
CA ALA A 88 2.37 5.96 10.84
C ALA A 88 3.33 7.14 10.63
N LEU A 89 3.61 7.50 9.37
CA LEU A 89 4.58 8.55 9.03
C LEU A 89 4.08 9.98 9.27
N THR A 90 2.78 10.16 9.48
CA THR A 90 2.15 11.45 9.77
C THR A 90 1.86 11.68 11.26
N GLN A 91 2.28 10.75 12.12
CA GLN A 91 2.13 10.92 13.56
C GLN A 91 2.96 12.12 14.06
N PRO A 92 2.48 12.83 15.12
CA PRO A 92 3.25 13.89 15.74
C PRO A 92 4.58 13.33 16.26
N ARG A 93 5.55 14.20 16.59
CA ARG A 93 6.81 13.75 17.19
C ARG A 93 6.55 12.99 18.47
N LEU A 94 6.98 11.75 18.52
CA LEU A 94 6.87 10.88 19.68
C LEU A 94 8.26 10.52 20.19
N THR A 95 8.38 10.33 21.49
CA THR A 95 9.57 9.71 22.08
C THR A 95 9.60 8.22 21.75
N ALA A 96 10.78 7.59 21.84
CA ALA A 96 10.91 6.15 21.65
C ALA A 96 9.97 5.34 22.57
N ALA A 97 9.77 5.79 23.81
CA ALA A 97 8.85 5.14 24.76
C ALA A 97 7.37 5.25 24.32
N GLN A 98 6.98 6.39 23.75
CA GLN A 98 5.63 6.58 23.20
C GLN A 98 5.42 5.74 21.94
N TRP A 99 6.43 5.64 21.08
CA TRP A 99 6.40 4.71 19.95
C TRP A 99 6.30 3.27 20.40
N GLN A 100 7.07 2.86 21.41
CA GLN A 100 6.99 1.53 21.97
C GLN A 100 5.58 1.20 22.44
N ALA A 101 4.96 2.06 23.27
CA ALA A 101 3.58 1.86 23.72
C ALA A 101 2.59 1.77 22.54
N THR A 102 2.82 2.53 21.48
CA THR A 102 1.97 2.51 20.27
C THR A 102 2.11 1.19 19.50
N VAL A 103 3.34 0.73 19.27
CA VAL A 103 3.62 -0.54 18.58
C VAL A 103 3.15 -1.74 19.41
N GLU A 104 3.33 -1.70 20.73
CA GLU A 104 2.78 -2.69 21.65
C GLU A 104 1.24 -2.70 21.60
N LYS A 105 0.58 -1.53 21.51
CA LYS A 105 -0.87 -1.47 21.28
C LYS A 105 -1.27 -2.11 19.95
N MET A 106 -0.49 -1.93 18.87
CA MET A 106 -0.74 -2.61 17.59
C MET A 106 -0.68 -4.13 17.74
N ARG A 107 0.35 -4.63 18.42
CA ARG A 107 0.53 -6.05 18.69
C ARG A 107 -0.56 -6.62 19.60
N ASP A 108 -0.77 -6.00 20.76
CA ASP A 108 -1.51 -6.64 21.86
C ASP A 108 -3.01 -6.35 21.78
N THR A 109 -3.40 -5.15 21.36
CA THR A 109 -4.82 -4.77 21.26
C THR A 109 -5.36 -5.02 19.87
N TYR A 110 -4.65 -4.57 18.83
CA TYR A 110 -5.10 -4.71 17.44
C TYR A 110 -4.65 -6.00 16.76
N LYS A 111 -3.88 -6.85 17.47
CA LYS A 111 -3.45 -8.17 17.01
C LYS A 111 -2.66 -8.15 15.71
N ALA A 112 -1.93 -7.05 15.45
CA ALA A 112 -0.94 -7.02 14.39
C ALA A 112 0.08 -8.16 14.61
N PRO A 113 0.50 -8.87 13.55
CA PRO A 113 1.33 -10.07 13.65
C PRO A 113 2.80 -9.73 13.95
N ILE A 114 3.05 -8.98 15.02
CA ILE A 114 4.36 -8.47 15.45
C ILE A 114 4.92 -9.39 16.54
N GLY A 115 6.09 -9.96 16.31
CA GLY A 115 6.82 -10.71 17.33
C GLY A 115 7.34 -9.81 18.46
N PRO A 116 7.46 -10.30 19.71
CA PRO A 116 7.96 -9.48 20.82
C PRO A 116 9.38 -8.94 20.59
N GLY A 117 10.24 -9.69 19.89
CA GLY A 117 11.58 -9.24 19.50
C GLY A 117 11.61 -8.23 18.34
N GLU A 118 10.50 -8.02 17.64
CA GLU A 118 10.42 -7.10 16.50
C GLU A 118 9.99 -5.69 16.94
N VAL A 119 9.38 -5.54 18.12
CA VAL A 119 8.95 -4.22 18.63
C VAL A 119 10.11 -3.22 18.71
N PRO A 120 11.28 -3.57 19.29
CA PRO A 120 12.41 -2.65 19.33
C PRO A 120 12.88 -2.22 17.93
N LEU A 121 12.85 -3.11 16.95
CA LEU A 121 13.26 -2.83 15.56
C LEU A 121 12.31 -1.82 14.90
N ILE A 122 11.01 -1.99 15.10
CA ILE A 122 9.98 -1.07 14.58
C ILE A 122 10.10 0.30 15.25
N VAL A 123 10.35 0.36 16.56
CA VAL A 123 10.54 1.62 17.31
C VAL A 123 11.80 2.36 16.84
N GLU A 124 12.90 1.63 16.60
CA GLU A 124 14.13 2.21 16.04
C GLU A 124 13.86 2.85 14.67
N TYR A 125 13.16 2.13 13.78
CA TYR A 125 12.79 2.65 12.47
C TYR A 125 11.95 3.94 12.57
N LEU A 126 10.86 3.91 13.33
CA LEU A 126 9.93 5.04 13.44
C LEU A 126 10.61 6.28 14.04
N THR A 127 11.48 6.08 15.02
CA THR A 127 12.27 7.17 15.61
C THR A 127 13.27 7.76 14.58
N ALA A 128 13.94 6.90 13.80
CA ALA A 128 14.85 7.34 12.74
C ALA A 128 14.12 8.12 11.64
N GLN A 129 12.91 7.69 11.25
CA GLN A 129 12.10 8.42 10.26
C GLN A 129 11.71 9.80 10.77
N GLN A 130 11.29 9.93 12.02
CA GLN A 130 10.96 11.24 12.59
C GLN A 130 12.18 12.15 12.71
N ALA A 131 13.36 11.60 12.98
CA ALA A 131 14.61 12.36 12.95
C ALA A 131 14.89 12.89 11.53
N ALA A 132 14.82 12.03 10.51
CA ALA A 132 15.04 12.39 9.11
C ALA A 132 14.04 13.44 8.58
N GLN A 133 12.76 13.30 8.93
CA GLN A 133 11.70 14.25 8.55
C GLN A 133 11.96 15.65 9.11
N SER A 134 12.55 15.78 10.31
CA SER A 134 12.98 17.08 10.86
C SER A 134 13.84 17.86 9.89
N GLY A 135 14.90 17.21 9.39
CA GLY A 135 15.84 17.84 8.47
C GLY A 135 15.20 18.21 7.14
N ALA A 136 14.28 17.37 6.64
CA ALA A 136 13.53 17.64 5.41
C ALA A 136 12.52 18.80 5.58
N GLN A 137 11.79 18.86 6.69
CA GLN A 137 10.82 19.93 6.98
C GLN A 137 11.48 21.27 7.30
N GLN A 138 12.74 21.27 7.74
CA GLN A 138 13.54 22.48 7.92
C GLN A 138 14.18 22.96 6.60
N ALA A 139 14.26 22.10 5.59
CA ALA A 139 14.81 22.42 4.27
C ALA A 139 13.74 22.80 3.22
N ALA A 140 12.45 22.59 3.51
CA ALA A 140 11.36 22.97 2.63
C ALA A 140 11.02 24.47 2.80
N PRO A 141 11.00 25.29 1.73
CA PRO A 141 10.45 26.63 1.78
C PRO A 141 8.99 26.56 2.24
N GLN A 142 8.66 27.35 3.25
CA GLN A 142 7.29 27.56 3.71
C GLN A 142 6.45 27.99 2.50
N GLU A 143 5.51 27.14 2.08
CA GLU A 143 4.53 27.48 1.07
C GLU A 143 3.70 28.66 1.59
N THR A 144 3.97 29.86 1.09
CA THR A 144 3.14 31.04 1.28
C THR A 144 1.82 30.79 0.54
N LYS A 145 0.88 30.16 1.24
CA LYS A 145 -0.51 30.06 0.80
C LYS A 145 -1.09 31.49 0.68
N PRO A 146 -1.58 31.93 -0.49
CA PRO A 146 -2.34 33.17 -0.57
C PRO A 146 -3.64 33.00 0.21
N GLN A 147 -3.85 33.88 1.18
CA GLN A 147 -5.14 34.08 1.84
C GLN A 147 -6.17 34.50 0.76
N PRO A 148 -7.29 33.79 0.56
CA PRO A 148 -8.35 34.31 -0.28
C PRO A 148 -8.99 35.52 0.42
N ALA A 149 -9.02 36.65 -0.29
CA ALA A 149 -9.79 37.81 0.12
C ALA A 149 -11.29 37.50 -0.02
N GLY A 150 -12.02 37.68 1.08
CA GLY A 150 -13.48 37.66 1.17
C GLY A 150 -13.89 38.56 2.31
#